data_AF-A0A2M9ZDE7-F1
#
_entry.id   AF-A0A2M9ZDE7-F1
#
_cell.length_a   1.000
_cell.length_b   1.000
_cell.length_c   1.000
_cell.angle_alpha   90.00
_cell.angle_beta   90.00
_cell.angle_gamma   90.00
#
_symmetry.space_group_name_H-M   'P 1'
#
loop_
_entity.id
_entity.type
_entity.pdbx_description
1 polymer ?
#
loop_
_entity_poly.entity_id
_entity_poly.type
_entity_poly.pdbx_seq_one_letter_code
_entity_poly.pdbx_strand_id
1 'polypeptide(L)'
;MKKKFIYIPFLFLIFVFFADKVFKLDFFKKSFYQEGNPVYYAQRRALFERMLKDETTRDKKFAVAFGDSRAYPYSSKTFPPQYQKDWVVYNFAGPQAVPAYGFYWFERMIQEGKKPDAVFYVVSPEAFDDSKGLMYEPFLRLGADDSFIARYWGVLSWADRFDILKERFFTIRKIKPGFKLFWSRLLSGNLNYYLPEHNHENLILEIGNGEQLAYAAANNNPDKLAKDALRLKSIYLSGFELGQTQFFFVEEFLKLAKENGVRVYLIWPKVYDGYRQGYFDLGLDKSWWPRIRELASKYGARAANMNELSSCSLYYDASHQSVICIEEQAKLLLEDYYSIRNLP
;
A
#
# COMPACT_ATOMS: atom_id res chain seq x y z
N MET A 1 -31.20 26.98 44.64
CA MET A 1 -30.14 25.97 44.45
C MET A 1 -29.46 26.21 43.10
N LYS A 2 -28.16 26.54 43.08
CA LYS A 2 -27.41 26.78 41.84
C LYS A 2 -27.44 25.50 40.99
N LYS A 3 -27.76 25.61 39.70
CA LYS A 3 -27.93 24.52 38.72
C LYS A 3 -26.61 23.76 38.44
N LYS A 4 -25.94 23.23 39.46
CA LYS A 4 -24.66 22.51 39.35
C LYS A 4 -24.76 21.26 38.47
N PHE A 5 -25.95 20.70 38.33
CA PHE A 5 -26.24 19.57 37.45
C PHE A 5 -25.99 19.87 35.96
N ILE A 6 -25.98 21.15 35.54
CA ILE A 6 -25.67 21.53 34.15
C ILE A 6 -24.21 21.23 33.79
N TYR A 7 -23.32 21.12 34.78
CA TYR A 7 -21.91 20.81 34.57
C TYR A 7 -21.63 19.30 34.51
N ILE A 8 -22.58 18.44 34.87
CA ILE A 8 -22.37 16.99 34.86
C ILE A 8 -22.05 16.46 33.44
N PRO A 9 -22.76 16.85 32.37
CA PRO A 9 -22.38 16.48 31.01
C PRO A 9 -20.97 16.95 30.63
N PHE A 10 -20.57 18.15 31.05
CA PHE A 10 -19.23 18.69 30.78
C PHE A 10 -18.15 17.91 31.54
N LEU A 11 -18.36 17.62 32.83
CA LEU A 11 -17.44 16.80 33.64
C LEU A 11 -17.34 15.38 33.08
N PHE A 12 -18.44 14.80 32.60
CA PHE A 12 -18.44 13.50 31.94
C PHE A 12 -17.63 13.53 30.63
N LEU A 13 -17.82 14.56 29.79
CA LEU A 13 -17.02 14.70 28.56
C LEU A 13 -15.52 14.88 28.86
N ILE A 14 -15.18 15.67 29.88
CA ILE A 14 -13.80 15.81 30.36
C ILE A 14 -13.25 14.46 30.82
N PHE A 15 -14.02 13.73 31.63
CA PHE A 15 -13.63 12.39 32.08
C PHE A 15 -13.39 11.44 30.90
N VAL A 16 -14.32 11.36 29.94
CA VAL A 16 -14.18 10.52 28.74
C VAL A 16 -12.95 10.93 27.92
N PHE A 17 -12.70 12.24 27.77
CA PHE A 17 -11.52 12.74 27.06
C PHE A 17 -10.21 12.32 27.72
N PHE A 18 -10.12 12.34 29.06
CA PHE A 18 -8.94 11.88 29.79
C PHE A 18 -8.84 10.35 29.81
N ALA A 19 -9.95 9.63 29.96
CA ALA A 19 -9.99 8.17 29.89
C ALA A 19 -9.50 7.66 28.53
N ASP A 20 -9.83 8.34 27.44
CA ASP A 20 -9.29 8.06 26.10
C ASP A 20 -7.75 8.10 26.05
N LYS A 21 -7.09 8.91 26.87
CA LYS A 21 -5.62 9.02 26.84
C LYS A 21 -4.91 7.80 27.40
N VAL A 22 -5.61 6.89 28.09
CA VAL A 22 -5.08 5.56 28.46
C VAL A 22 -4.62 4.78 27.22
N PHE A 23 -5.28 4.98 26.08
CA PHE A 23 -4.88 4.34 24.81
C PHE A 23 -3.54 4.86 24.28
N LYS A 24 -2.98 5.97 24.80
CA LYS A 24 -1.61 6.40 24.44
C LYS A 24 -0.51 5.49 24.98
N LEU A 25 -0.82 4.61 25.93
CA LEU A 25 0.17 3.69 26.50
C LEU A 25 0.70 2.72 25.43
N ASP A 26 1.99 2.40 25.52
CA ASP A 26 2.70 1.54 24.56
C ASP A 26 2.04 0.17 24.38
N PHE A 27 1.44 -0.37 25.45
CA PHE A 27 0.65 -1.60 25.39
C PHE A 27 -0.50 -1.52 24.37
N PHE A 28 -1.27 -0.43 24.33
CA PHE A 28 -2.37 -0.31 23.38
C PHE A 28 -1.90 -0.03 21.95
N LYS A 29 -0.75 0.62 21.80
CA LYS A 29 -0.16 0.91 20.48
C LYS A 29 0.47 -0.32 19.83
N LYS A 30 1.14 -1.16 20.62
CA LYS A 30 1.91 -2.32 20.16
C LYS A 30 1.13 -3.63 20.28
N SER A 31 0.27 -3.75 21.29
CA SER A 31 -0.34 -5.03 21.67
C SER A 31 -1.82 -5.16 21.28
N PHE A 32 -2.36 -4.26 20.45
CA PHE A 32 -3.69 -4.44 19.86
C PHE A 32 -3.54 -4.58 18.36
N TYR A 33 -4.11 -5.66 17.82
CA TYR A 33 -4.20 -5.86 16.38
C TYR A 33 -5.09 -4.76 15.81
N GLN A 34 -4.54 -4.01 14.87
CA GLN A 34 -5.20 -2.87 14.24
C GLN A 34 -5.74 -3.34 12.90
N GLU A 35 -6.94 -2.87 12.52
CA GLU A 35 -7.41 -3.01 11.13
C GLU A 35 -6.36 -2.40 10.16
N GLY A 36 -6.21 -2.95 8.95
CA GLY A 36 -5.22 -2.47 7.97
C GLY A 36 -3.83 -3.11 8.02
N ASN A 37 -3.71 -4.27 8.70
CA ASN A 37 -2.47 -5.06 8.85
C ASN A 37 -1.23 -4.21 9.23
N PRO A 38 -1.20 -3.65 10.46
CA PRO A 38 -0.17 -2.72 10.94
C PRO A 38 1.25 -3.28 10.86
N VAL A 39 1.38 -4.60 10.79
CA VAL A 39 2.65 -5.32 10.65
C VAL A 39 3.40 -4.85 9.40
N TYR A 40 2.72 -4.65 8.27
CA TYR A 40 3.37 -4.21 7.04
C TYR A 40 3.92 -2.78 7.16
N TYR A 41 3.13 -1.87 7.74
CA TYR A 41 3.53 -0.47 7.91
C TYR A 41 4.67 -0.32 8.92
N ALA A 42 4.66 -1.12 9.99
CA ALA A 42 5.76 -1.18 10.95
C ALA A 42 7.02 -1.80 10.30
N GLN A 43 6.86 -2.92 9.60
CA GLN A 43 7.95 -3.62 8.95
C GLN A 43 8.62 -2.77 7.87
N ARG A 44 7.87 -1.94 7.12
CA ARG A 44 8.47 -1.04 6.10
C ARG A 44 9.45 -0.02 6.70
N ARG A 45 9.28 0.38 7.97
CA ARG A 45 10.26 1.20 8.69
C ARG A 45 11.55 0.43 8.95
N ALA A 46 11.46 -0.82 9.41
CA ALA A 46 12.63 -1.67 9.60
C ALA A 46 13.33 -1.99 8.26
N LEU A 47 12.54 -2.26 7.21
CA LEU A 47 13.03 -2.48 5.85
C LEU A 47 13.79 -1.28 5.31
N PHE A 48 13.29 -0.06 5.55
CA PHE A 48 13.97 1.18 5.20
C PHE A 48 15.34 1.27 5.84
N GLU A 49 15.44 1.10 7.16
CA GLU A 49 16.72 1.12 7.87
C GLU A 49 17.71 0.07 7.36
N ARG A 50 17.21 -1.12 7.02
CA ARG A 50 18.03 -2.19 6.45
C ARG A 50 18.53 -1.85 5.05
N MET A 51 17.66 -1.33 4.19
CA MET A 51 18.01 -0.89 2.84
C MET A 51 19.05 0.24 2.86
N LEU A 52 18.98 1.17 3.82
CA LEU A 52 19.99 2.22 3.97
C LEU A 52 21.39 1.63 4.25
N LYS A 53 21.46 0.55 5.04
CA LYS A 53 22.71 -0.12 5.46
C LYS A 53 23.21 -1.18 4.47
N ASP A 54 22.38 -1.57 3.50
CA ASP A 54 22.72 -2.61 2.53
C ASP A 54 23.73 -2.10 1.50
N GLU A 55 24.97 -2.57 1.61
CA GLU A 55 26.05 -2.24 0.68
C GLU A 55 25.92 -2.95 -0.67
N THR A 56 25.12 -4.01 -0.78
CA THR A 56 24.94 -4.73 -2.06
C THR A 56 24.32 -3.85 -3.14
N THR A 57 23.61 -2.79 -2.74
CA THR A 57 23.08 -1.75 -3.63
C THR A 57 24.16 -0.91 -4.32
N ARG A 58 25.45 -1.04 -3.94
CA ARG A 58 26.58 -0.43 -4.64
C ARG A 58 27.07 -1.26 -5.82
N ASP A 59 27.06 -2.58 -5.67
CA ASP A 59 27.62 -3.51 -6.66
C ASP A 59 26.56 -4.05 -7.63
N LYS A 60 25.29 -3.99 -7.23
CA LYS A 60 24.13 -4.48 -7.99
C LYS A 60 23.20 -3.35 -8.38
N LYS A 61 22.43 -3.58 -9.44
CA LYS A 61 21.30 -2.74 -9.79
C LYS A 61 20.25 -2.80 -8.69
N PHE A 62 19.74 -1.64 -8.30
CA PHE A 62 18.82 -1.50 -7.18
C PHE A 62 17.44 -1.09 -7.70
N ALA A 63 16.42 -1.91 -7.43
CA ALA A 63 15.04 -1.57 -7.71
C ALA A 63 14.18 -1.50 -6.46
N VAL A 64 13.10 -0.72 -6.54
CA VAL A 64 12.08 -0.64 -5.49
C VAL A 64 10.71 -0.94 -6.07
N ALA A 65 9.94 -1.77 -5.35
CA ALA A 65 8.53 -1.99 -5.67
C ALA A 65 7.62 -1.20 -4.72
N PHE A 66 6.67 -0.47 -5.28
CA PHE A 66 5.62 0.26 -4.55
C PHE A 66 4.25 -0.16 -5.04
N GLY A 67 3.23 0.07 -4.22
CA GLY A 67 1.83 -0.18 -4.55
C GLY A 67 1.10 -0.90 -3.42
N ASP A 68 -0.13 -1.32 -3.74
CA ASP A 68 -0.93 -2.14 -2.85
C ASP A 68 -0.42 -3.61 -2.77
N SER A 69 -1.18 -4.51 -2.18
CA SER A 69 -0.83 -5.92 -2.04
C SER A 69 -0.55 -6.66 -3.35
N ARG A 70 -0.95 -6.13 -4.51
CA ARG A 70 -0.65 -6.68 -5.84
C ARG A 70 0.81 -6.48 -6.23
N ALA A 71 1.52 -5.54 -5.58
CA ALA A 71 2.96 -5.37 -5.76
C ALA A 71 3.82 -6.34 -4.93
N TYR A 72 3.25 -7.07 -3.96
CA TYR A 72 4.02 -7.92 -3.06
C TYR A 72 4.97 -8.92 -3.72
N PRO A 73 4.65 -9.54 -4.87
CA PRO A 73 5.55 -10.54 -5.44
C PRO A 73 6.72 -9.96 -6.24
N TYR A 74 6.80 -8.64 -6.47
CA TYR A 74 7.94 -8.04 -7.14
C TYR A 74 9.19 -8.20 -6.26
N SER A 75 10.15 -8.99 -6.74
CA SER A 75 11.36 -9.39 -6.03
C SER A 75 12.44 -9.78 -7.04
N SER A 76 13.71 -9.75 -6.65
CA SER A 76 14.78 -10.35 -7.47
C SER A 76 14.54 -11.86 -7.68
N LYS A 77 13.82 -12.53 -6.78
CA LYS A 77 13.45 -13.95 -6.90
C LYS A 77 12.43 -14.23 -8.01
N THR A 78 11.63 -13.23 -8.39
CA THR A 78 10.65 -13.33 -9.48
C THR A 78 11.20 -12.78 -10.80
N PHE A 79 12.46 -12.36 -10.84
CA PHE A 79 13.09 -11.97 -12.09
C PHE A 79 13.50 -13.21 -12.90
N PRO A 80 13.59 -13.11 -14.25
CA PRO A 80 14.21 -14.13 -15.06
C PRO A 80 15.62 -14.51 -14.55
N PRO A 81 16.03 -15.80 -14.58
CA PRO A 81 17.28 -16.28 -13.98
C PRO A 81 18.54 -15.47 -14.33
N GLN A 82 18.61 -14.96 -15.56
CA GLN A 82 19.73 -14.16 -16.04
C GLN A 82 19.87 -12.79 -15.34
N TYR A 83 18.82 -12.25 -14.74
CA TYR A 83 18.83 -10.95 -14.06
C TYR A 83 18.88 -11.07 -12.52
N GLN A 84 18.57 -12.24 -11.95
CA GLN A 84 18.42 -12.39 -10.49
C GLN A 84 19.69 -12.05 -9.71
N LYS A 85 20.87 -12.29 -10.28
CA LYS A 85 22.16 -12.05 -9.60
C LYS A 85 22.57 -10.58 -9.61
N ASP A 86 22.16 -9.86 -10.66
CA ASP A 86 22.57 -8.48 -10.93
C ASP A 86 21.67 -7.45 -10.25
N TRP A 87 20.51 -7.88 -9.76
CA TRP A 87 19.52 -7.02 -9.14
C TRP A 87 19.30 -7.34 -7.67
N VAL A 88 19.14 -6.28 -6.89
CA VAL A 88 18.50 -6.32 -5.57
C VAL A 88 17.20 -5.53 -5.65
N VAL A 89 16.12 -6.14 -5.18
CA VAL A 89 14.79 -5.51 -5.15
C VAL A 89 14.35 -5.37 -3.71
N TYR A 90 13.94 -4.16 -3.34
CA TYR A 90 13.28 -3.89 -2.07
C TYR A 90 11.79 -3.62 -2.29
N ASN A 91 10.93 -4.35 -1.59
CA ASN A 91 9.50 -4.25 -1.76
C ASN A 91 8.86 -3.48 -0.61
N PHE A 92 8.44 -2.25 -0.91
CA PHE A 92 7.78 -1.36 0.02
C PHE A 92 6.26 -1.39 -0.12
N ALA A 93 5.68 -2.30 -0.90
CA ALA A 93 4.24 -2.39 -1.06
C ALA A 93 3.53 -2.60 0.30
N GLY A 94 2.29 -2.14 0.41
CA GLY A 94 1.51 -2.25 1.64
C GLY A 94 0.06 -2.64 1.35
N PRO A 95 -0.68 -3.18 2.31
CA PRO A 95 -2.08 -3.51 2.11
C PRO A 95 -2.86 -2.21 1.88
N GLN A 96 -3.61 -2.15 0.78
CA GLN A 96 -4.40 -0.95 0.40
C GLN A 96 -3.56 0.34 0.29
N ALA A 97 -2.26 0.22 0.04
CA ALA A 97 -1.39 1.37 -0.12
C ALA A 97 -1.79 2.21 -1.35
N VAL A 98 -2.05 3.49 -1.10
CA VAL A 98 -2.40 4.50 -2.11
C VAL A 98 -1.14 5.21 -2.66
N PRO A 99 -1.23 5.94 -3.79
CA PRO A 99 -0.08 6.66 -4.34
C PRO A 99 0.68 7.58 -3.37
N ALA A 100 -0.01 8.22 -2.43
CA ALA A 100 0.64 9.03 -1.40
C ALA A 100 1.61 8.21 -0.52
N TYR A 101 1.33 6.94 -0.27
CA TYR A 101 2.18 6.05 0.50
C TYR A 101 3.49 5.70 -0.24
N GLY A 102 3.41 5.40 -1.55
CA GLY A 102 4.63 5.15 -2.33
C GLY A 102 5.47 6.42 -2.47
N PHE A 103 4.83 7.58 -2.62
CA PHE A 103 5.50 8.88 -2.60
C PHE A 103 6.20 9.17 -1.28
N TYR A 104 5.55 8.90 -0.14
CA TYR A 104 6.16 9.05 1.18
C TYR A 104 7.48 8.31 1.33
N TRP A 105 7.51 7.04 0.95
CA TRP A 105 8.74 6.24 1.04
C TRP A 105 9.80 6.67 0.03
N PHE A 106 9.39 6.95 -1.21
CA PHE A 106 10.33 7.39 -2.24
C PHE A 106 10.97 8.73 -1.91
N GLU A 107 10.21 9.70 -1.39
CA GLU A 107 10.75 10.98 -0.94
C GLU A 107 11.85 10.80 0.11
N ARG A 108 11.63 9.91 1.09
CA ARG A 108 12.61 9.58 2.12
C ARG A 108 13.84 8.87 1.56
N MET A 109 13.67 7.94 0.62
CA MET A 109 14.80 7.27 -0.03
C MET A 109 15.71 8.27 -0.74
N ILE A 110 15.12 9.20 -1.50
CA ILE A 110 15.88 10.23 -2.21
C ILE A 110 16.55 11.20 -1.25
N GLN A 111 15.89 11.60 -0.16
CA GLN A 111 16.47 12.46 0.89
C GLN A 111 17.71 11.83 1.56
N GLU A 112 17.69 10.51 1.77
CA GLU A 112 18.83 9.75 2.31
C GLU A 112 19.88 9.39 1.24
N GLY A 113 19.75 9.92 0.02
CA GLY A 113 20.70 9.70 -1.08
C GLY A 113 20.62 8.31 -1.70
N LYS A 114 19.61 7.49 -1.37
CA LYS A 114 19.40 6.17 -1.96
C LYS A 114 18.51 6.28 -3.20
N LYS A 115 19.14 6.34 -4.37
CA LYS A 115 18.48 6.45 -5.67
C LYS A 115 18.37 5.08 -6.35
N PRO A 116 17.16 4.53 -6.53
CA PRO A 116 17.00 3.28 -7.28
C PRO A 116 17.23 3.47 -8.78
N ASP A 117 17.79 2.45 -9.44
CA ASP A 117 17.89 2.38 -10.90
C ASP A 117 16.50 2.25 -11.54
N ALA A 118 15.60 1.51 -10.90
CA ALA A 118 14.25 1.28 -11.37
C ALA A 118 13.20 1.25 -10.24
N VAL A 119 11.99 1.70 -10.54
CA VAL A 119 10.83 1.57 -9.68
C VAL A 119 9.72 0.82 -10.40
N PHE A 120 9.21 -0.24 -9.78
CA PHE A 120 7.98 -0.93 -10.18
C PHE A 120 6.84 -0.43 -9.31
N TYR A 121 6.05 0.50 -9.84
CA TYR A 121 4.96 1.13 -9.10
C TYR A 121 3.61 0.57 -9.56
N VAL A 122 3.07 -0.37 -8.80
CA VAL A 122 1.71 -0.86 -9.02
C VAL A 122 0.71 0.17 -8.52
N VAL A 123 -0.11 0.67 -9.44
CA VAL A 123 -1.07 1.73 -9.19
C VAL A 123 -2.45 1.21 -9.61
N SER A 124 -3.32 1.04 -8.62
CA SER A 124 -4.65 0.46 -8.82
C SER A 124 -5.73 1.54 -8.73
N PRO A 125 -6.81 1.47 -9.53
CA PRO A 125 -7.82 2.52 -9.58
C PRO A 125 -8.57 2.71 -8.26
N GLU A 126 -8.71 1.66 -7.44
CA GLU A 126 -9.39 1.74 -6.14
C GLU A 126 -8.75 2.79 -5.23
N ALA A 127 -7.44 2.97 -5.32
CA ALA A 127 -6.72 3.97 -4.52
C ALA A 127 -7.17 5.40 -4.84
N PHE A 128 -7.71 5.65 -6.03
CA PHE A 128 -8.11 6.97 -6.51
C PHE A 128 -9.54 7.33 -6.11
N ASP A 129 -10.19 6.53 -5.28
CA ASP A 129 -11.49 6.86 -4.72
C ASP A 129 -11.35 7.58 -3.38
N ASP A 130 -11.45 8.91 -3.41
CA ASP A 130 -11.35 9.76 -2.22
C ASP A 130 -12.52 9.51 -1.24
N SER A 131 -13.62 8.88 -1.69
CA SER A 131 -14.78 8.57 -0.84
C SER A 131 -14.58 7.31 0.03
N LYS A 132 -13.62 6.44 -0.32
CA LYS A 132 -13.40 5.14 0.36
C LYS A 132 -12.52 5.23 1.60
N GLY A 133 -11.87 6.37 1.83
CA GLY A 133 -11.00 6.58 2.99
C GLY A 133 -9.71 5.76 2.97
N LEU A 134 -9.31 5.20 1.81
CA LEU A 134 -8.08 4.41 1.67
C LEU A 134 -6.81 5.25 1.92
N MET A 135 -6.91 6.57 1.74
CA MET A 135 -5.86 7.51 2.07
C MET A 135 -5.66 7.58 3.59
N TYR A 136 -6.73 7.83 4.36
CA TYR A 136 -6.64 7.83 5.82
C TYR A 136 -6.26 6.46 6.37
N GLU A 137 -6.95 5.40 5.94
CA GLU A 137 -6.80 4.05 6.46
C GLU A 137 -6.35 3.07 5.36
N PRO A 138 -5.15 2.49 5.47
CA PRO A 138 -4.27 2.51 6.64
C PRO A 138 -3.22 3.63 6.66
N PHE A 139 -2.99 4.34 5.55
CA PHE A 139 -1.75 5.10 5.39
C PHE A 139 -1.58 6.29 6.35
N LEU A 140 -2.48 7.28 6.36
CA LEU A 140 -2.28 8.45 7.25
C LEU A 140 -2.37 8.07 8.74
N ARG A 141 -3.17 7.05 9.07
CA ARG A 141 -3.32 6.57 10.45
C ARG A 141 -2.08 5.85 10.97
N LEU A 142 -1.46 4.99 10.14
CA LEU A 142 -0.41 4.04 10.56
C LEU A 142 0.98 4.30 9.96
N GLY A 143 1.03 4.80 8.73
CA GLY A 143 2.24 4.95 7.95
C GLY A 143 2.89 6.32 8.09
N ALA A 144 2.15 7.37 7.72
CA ALA A 144 2.66 8.73 7.62
C ALA A 144 3.06 9.34 8.96
N ASP A 145 4.05 10.24 8.94
CA ASP A 145 4.40 11.09 10.08
C ASP A 145 3.68 12.44 10.03
N ASP A 146 3.69 13.15 11.17
CA ASP A 146 3.03 14.46 11.29
C ASP A 146 3.64 15.50 10.34
N SER A 147 4.92 15.38 9.98
CA SER A 147 5.55 16.30 9.01
C SER A 147 4.99 16.14 7.61
N PHE A 148 4.78 14.90 7.15
CA PHE A 148 4.14 14.63 5.88
C PHE A 148 2.70 15.14 5.87
N ILE A 149 1.93 14.84 6.93
CA ILE A 149 0.54 15.29 7.07
C ILE A 149 0.44 16.82 7.04
N ALA A 150 1.32 17.52 7.77
CA ALA A 150 1.32 18.97 7.81
C ALA A 150 1.66 19.58 6.44
N ARG A 151 2.66 19.02 5.73
CA ARG A 151 3.10 19.52 4.41
C ARG A 151 1.99 19.39 3.36
N TYR A 152 1.28 18.26 3.34
CA TYR A 152 0.26 17.97 2.33
C TYR A 152 -1.18 18.19 2.81
N TRP A 153 -1.38 18.86 3.95
CA TRP A 153 -2.71 19.08 4.54
C TRP A 153 -3.73 19.68 3.56
N GLY A 154 -3.29 20.60 2.70
CA GLY A 154 -4.14 21.25 1.70
C GLY A 154 -4.61 20.35 0.56
N VAL A 155 -3.91 19.24 0.32
CA VAL A 155 -4.21 18.26 -0.73
C VAL A 155 -5.19 17.19 -0.24
N LEU A 156 -5.20 16.91 1.06
CA LEU A 156 -6.05 15.88 1.66
C LEU A 156 -7.55 16.20 1.50
N SER A 157 -8.34 15.16 1.27
CA SER A 157 -9.81 15.27 1.22
C SER A 157 -10.35 15.85 2.53
N TRP A 158 -11.55 16.43 2.50
CA TRP A 158 -12.20 16.90 3.73
C TRP A 158 -12.45 15.75 4.72
N ALA A 159 -12.85 14.58 4.19
CA ALA A 159 -13.09 13.38 5.00
C ALA A 159 -11.81 12.94 5.74
N ASP A 160 -10.68 12.82 5.04
CA ASP A 160 -9.41 12.41 5.65
C ASP A 160 -8.93 13.42 6.71
N ARG A 161 -9.03 14.72 6.43
CA ARG A 161 -8.71 15.77 7.41
C ARG A 161 -9.58 15.67 8.64
N PHE A 162 -10.87 15.43 8.47
CA PHE A 162 -11.80 15.27 9.58
C PHE A 162 -11.47 14.01 10.40
N ASP A 163 -11.06 12.91 9.77
CA ASP A 163 -10.56 11.72 10.46
C ASP A 163 -9.27 11.95 11.23
N ILE A 164 -8.32 12.71 10.67
CA ILE A 164 -7.12 13.13 11.40
C ILE A 164 -7.45 14.02 12.61
N LEU A 165 -8.41 14.93 12.49
CA LEU A 165 -8.83 15.74 13.64
C LEU A 165 -9.50 14.86 14.71
N LYS A 166 -10.40 13.97 14.31
CA LYS A 166 -11.06 13.02 15.22
C LYS A 166 -10.06 12.18 16.00
N GLU A 167 -8.98 11.68 15.37
CA GLU A 167 -7.97 10.88 16.07
C GLU A 167 -7.11 11.69 17.03
N ARG A 168 -6.84 12.97 16.72
CA ARG A 168 -6.11 13.88 17.62
C ARG A 168 -6.90 14.16 18.89
N PHE A 169 -8.23 14.26 18.77
CA PHE A 169 -9.13 14.39 19.93
C PHE A 169 -9.32 13.06 20.67
N PHE A 170 -9.48 11.94 19.96
CA PHE A 170 -9.77 10.62 20.53
C PHE A 170 -8.77 9.55 20.02
N THR A 171 -7.79 9.24 20.87
CA THR A 171 -6.72 8.26 20.66
C THR A 171 -7.26 6.85 20.38
N ILE A 172 -8.38 6.46 20.98
CA ILE A 172 -9.01 5.16 20.76
C ILE A 172 -9.37 4.95 19.29
N ARG A 173 -9.69 6.02 18.55
CA ARG A 173 -9.99 5.96 17.11
C ARG A 173 -8.75 5.64 16.28
N LYS A 174 -7.56 6.05 16.73
CA LYS A 174 -6.30 5.72 16.07
C LYS A 174 -5.95 4.24 16.22
N ILE A 175 -6.20 3.69 17.41
CA ILE A 175 -5.82 2.31 17.77
C ILE A 175 -6.84 1.29 17.28
N LYS A 176 -8.13 1.65 17.23
CA LYS A 176 -9.24 0.74 16.89
C LYS A 176 -9.11 -0.62 17.57
N PRO A 177 -9.16 -0.67 18.91
CA PRO A 177 -8.97 -1.92 19.63
C PRO A 177 -10.04 -2.95 19.23
N GLY A 178 -9.60 -4.06 18.62
CA GLY A 178 -10.45 -5.21 18.36
C GLY A 178 -10.81 -5.93 19.66
N PHE A 179 -11.75 -5.38 20.44
CA PHE A 179 -12.09 -5.90 21.78
C PHE A 179 -12.44 -7.39 21.75
N LYS A 180 -13.13 -7.87 20.71
CA LYS A 180 -13.42 -9.31 20.54
C LYS A 180 -12.16 -10.16 20.47
N LEU A 181 -11.16 -9.74 19.69
CA LEU A 181 -9.89 -10.44 19.57
C LEU A 181 -9.05 -10.32 20.85
N PHE A 182 -9.10 -9.16 21.50
CA PHE A 182 -8.46 -8.94 22.80
C PHE A 182 -8.99 -9.92 23.85
N TRP A 183 -10.30 -9.98 24.04
CA TRP A 183 -10.91 -10.91 24.98
C TRP A 183 -10.64 -12.36 24.60
N SER A 184 -10.72 -12.71 23.32
CA SER A 184 -10.39 -14.07 22.85
C SER A 184 -8.96 -14.48 23.20
N ARG A 185 -7.97 -13.60 22.99
CA ARG A 185 -6.55 -13.87 23.28
C ARG A 185 -6.23 -13.82 24.76
N LEU A 186 -6.89 -12.94 25.52
CA LEU A 186 -6.78 -12.88 26.98
C LEU A 186 -7.27 -14.18 27.62
N LEU A 187 -8.46 -14.64 27.23
CA LEU A 187 -9.05 -15.88 27.75
C LEU A 187 -8.26 -17.13 27.33
N SER A 188 -7.59 -17.11 26.16
CA SER A 188 -6.81 -18.23 25.67
C SER A 188 -5.33 -18.19 26.07
N GLY A 189 -4.88 -17.24 26.90
CA GLY A 189 -3.47 -17.09 27.29
C GLY A 189 -2.52 -16.66 26.17
N ASN A 190 -3.04 -16.21 25.02
CA ASN A 190 -2.28 -15.94 23.79
C ASN A 190 -2.06 -14.44 23.53
N LEU A 191 -1.86 -13.65 24.60
CA LEU A 191 -1.58 -12.21 24.46
C LEU A 191 -0.23 -11.93 23.77
N ASN A 192 0.71 -12.87 23.83
CA ASN A 192 2.01 -12.79 23.15
C ASN A 192 1.88 -12.69 21.62
N TYR A 193 0.82 -13.21 21.00
CA TYR A 193 0.57 -13.05 19.55
C TYR A 193 0.27 -11.62 19.11
N TYR A 194 0.27 -10.66 20.03
CA TYR A 194 0.27 -9.25 19.67
C TYR A 194 1.68 -8.65 19.50
N LEU A 195 2.73 -9.33 19.97
CA LEU A 195 4.09 -8.88 19.72
C LEU A 195 4.45 -9.12 18.24
N PRO A 196 4.98 -8.12 17.52
CA PRO A 196 5.38 -8.27 16.11
C PRO A 196 6.36 -9.42 15.87
N GLU A 197 7.20 -9.73 16.86
CA GLU A 197 8.18 -10.83 16.84
C GLU A 197 7.53 -12.23 16.79
N HIS A 198 6.28 -12.35 17.25
CA HIS A 198 5.51 -13.59 17.19
C HIS A 198 4.53 -13.63 16.01
N ASN A 199 4.57 -12.63 15.12
CA ASN A 199 3.76 -12.61 13.93
C ASN A 199 4.50 -13.29 12.77
N HIS A 200 3.98 -14.43 12.29
CA HIS A 200 4.56 -15.19 11.19
C HIS A 200 4.69 -14.37 9.89
N GLU A 201 3.79 -13.42 9.62
CA GLU A 201 3.89 -12.54 8.46
C GLU A 201 5.10 -11.61 8.60
N ASN A 202 5.37 -11.08 9.80
CA ASN A 202 6.54 -10.25 10.05
C ASN A 202 7.84 -11.03 9.81
N LEU A 203 7.91 -12.28 10.27
CA LEU A 203 9.06 -13.15 10.03
C LEU A 203 9.32 -13.38 8.53
N ILE A 204 8.27 -13.65 7.74
CA ILE A 204 8.39 -13.83 6.29
C ILE A 204 8.90 -12.55 5.62
N LEU A 205 8.35 -11.39 5.99
CA LEU A 205 8.75 -10.10 5.45
C LEU A 205 10.17 -9.70 5.86
N GLU A 206 10.62 -10.09 7.05
CA GLU A 206 11.98 -9.85 7.56
C GLU A 206 13.03 -10.77 6.92
N ILE A 207 12.68 -12.00 6.54
CA ILE A 207 13.61 -12.91 5.84
C ILE A 207 13.89 -12.44 4.40
N GLY A 208 12.88 -11.90 3.72
CA GLY A 208 13.01 -11.31 2.38
C GLY A 208 13.35 -9.82 2.44
N ASN A 209 13.44 -9.16 1.28
CA ASN A 209 13.51 -7.70 1.16
C ASN A 209 12.11 -7.08 1.15
N GLY A 210 11.20 -7.61 1.97
CA GLY A 210 9.81 -7.16 2.09
C GLY A 210 8.83 -7.77 1.09
N GLU A 211 9.28 -8.64 0.17
CA GLU A 211 8.41 -9.34 -0.76
C GLU A 211 7.54 -10.40 -0.07
N GLN A 212 6.39 -10.72 -0.67
CA GLN A 212 5.57 -11.87 -0.26
C GLN A 212 5.22 -12.75 -1.46
N LEU A 213 5.81 -13.94 -1.46
CA LEU A 213 5.69 -14.94 -2.52
C LEU A 213 4.66 -16.04 -2.21
N ALA A 214 3.88 -15.88 -1.12
CA ALA A 214 2.88 -16.86 -0.70
C ALA A 214 1.62 -16.89 -1.60
N TYR A 215 1.45 -15.91 -2.50
CA TYR A 215 0.34 -15.82 -3.45
C TYR A 215 0.53 -16.73 -4.67
N ALA A 216 0.94 -17.98 -4.46
CA ALA A 216 1.11 -18.95 -5.53
C ALA A 216 -0.20 -19.71 -5.77
N ALA A 217 -0.66 -19.71 -7.02
CA ALA A 217 -1.74 -20.57 -7.50
C ALA A 217 -1.29 -21.28 -8.79
N ALA A 218 -1.36 -22.61 -8.78
CA ALA A 218 -1.02 -23.45 -9.94
C ALA A 218 -2.19 -23.62 -10.92
N ASN A 219 -3.43 -23.41 -10.44
CA ASN A 219 -4.64 -23.45 -11.24
C ASN A 219 -5.66 -22.41 -10.74
N ASN A 220 -6.57 -22.02 -11.62
CA ASN A 220 -7.70 -21.17 -11.25
C ASN A 220 -8.82 -22.02 -10.66
N ASN A 221 -9.47 -21.51 -9.61
CA ASN A 221 -10.75 -22.02 -9.13
C ASN A 221 -11.86 -21.04 -9.56
N PRO A 222 -12.59 -21.32 -10.67
CA PRO A 222 -13.52 -20.36 -11.26
C PRO A 222 -14.62 -19.92 -10.29
N ASP A 223 -15.18 -20.85 -9.51
CA ASP A 223 -16.25 -20.54 -8.55
C ASP A 223 -15.78 -19.63 -7.42
N LYS A 224 -14.57 -19.89 -6.90
CA LYS A 224 -13.94 -19.02 -5.89
C LYS A 224 -13.69 -17.63 -6.48
N LEU A 225 -13.10 -17.56 -7.67
CA LEU A 225 -12.77 -16.30 -8.33
C LEU A 225 -14.01 -15.47 -8.66
N ALA A 226 -15.09 -16.10 -9.12
CA ALA A 226 -16.34 -15.41 -9.40
C ALA A 226 -16.97 -14.82 -8.11
N LYS A 227 -16.98 -15.59 -7.02
CA LYS A 227 -17.47 -15.12 -5.70
C LYS A 227 -16.60 -13.99 -5.15
N ASP A 228 -15.28 -14.12 -5.24
CA ASP A 228 -14.34 -13.09 -4.82
C ASP A 228 -14.50 -11.81 -5.65
N ALA A 229 -14.67 -11.93 -6.96
CA ALA A 229 -14.89 -10.78 -7.83
C ALA A 229 -16.15 -9.99 -7.43
N LEU A 230 -17.27 -10.67 -7.20
CA LEU A 230 -18.51 -10.03 -6.75
C LEU A 230 -18.33 -9.31 -5.41
N ARG A 231 -17.67 -9.98 -4.46
CA ARG A 231 -17.35 -9.39 -3.14
C ARG A 231 -16.50 -8.14 -3.27
N LEU A 232 -15.43 -8.19 -4.07
CA LEU A 232 -14.52 -7.07 -4.27
C LEU A 232 -15.20 -5.90 -4.99
N LYS A 233 -16.04 -6.15 -6.00
CA LYS A 233 -16.85 -5.10 -6.64
C LYS A 233 -17.72 -4.39 -5.61
N SER A 234 -18.39 -5.15 -4.75
CA SER A 234 -19.24 -4.58 -3.69
C SER A 234 -18.45 -3.70 -2.71
N ILE A 235 -17.26 -4.14 -2.30
CA ILE A 235 -16.42 -3.40 -1.35
C ILE A 235 -15.82 -2.15 -1.99
N TYR A 236 -15.15 -2.29 -3.13
CA TYR A 236 -14.28 -1.26 -3.67
C TYR A 236 -14.89 -0.44 -4.80
N LEU A 237 -15.77 -1.03 -5.61
CA LEU A 237 -16.29 -0.40 -6.84
C LEU A 237 -17.72 0.13 -6.70
N SER A 238 -18.46 -0.33 -5.69
CA SER A 238 -19.81 0.16 -5.41
C SER A 238 -19.79 1.63 -4.99
N GLY A 239 -20.49 2.50 -5.72
CA GLY A 239 -20.48 3.94 -5.45
C GLY A 239 -19.11 4.59 -5.65
N PHE A 240 -18.28 4.03 -6.56
CA PHE A 240 -16.95 4.56 -6.82
C PHE A 240 -16.99 5.98 -7.38
N GLU A 241 -16.19 6.88 -6.81
CA GLU A 241 -16.03 8.25 -7.27
C GLU A 241 -14.56 8.56 -7.55
N LEU A 242 -14.24 8.96 -8.78
CA LEU A 242 -12.87 9.24 -9.17
C LEU A 242 -12.37 10.56 -8.53
N GLY A 243 -11.54 10.41 -7.50
CA GLY A 243 -10.87 11.48 -6.78
C GLY A 243 -9.65 12.07 -7.50
N GLN A 244 -9.13 13.16 -6.93
CA GLN A 244 -7.98 13.91 -7.48
C GLN A 244 -6.73 13.80 -6.61
N THR A 245 -6.91 13.48 -5.33
CA THR A 245 -5.84 13.46 -4.32
C THR A 245 -4.68 12.56 -4.76
N GLN A 246 -4.98 11.35 -5.23
CA GLN A 246 -3.92 10.41 -5.61
C GLN A 246 -3.24 10.75 -6.94
N PHE A 247 -3.90 11.45 -7.86
CA PHE A 247 -3.24 11.93 -9.08
C PHE A 247 -2.13 12.94 -8.75
N PHE A 248 -2.38 13.82 -7.78
CA PHE A 248 -1.36 14.75 -7.28
C PHE A 248 -0.12 13.99 -6.77
N PHE A 249 -0.31 12.95 -5.96
CA PHE A 249 0.83 12.19 -5.42
C PHE A 249 1.56 11.34 -6.47
N VAL A 250 0.86 10.84 -7.50
CA VAL A 250 1.53 10.23 -8.66
C VAL A 250 2.39 11.27 -9.38
N GLU A 251 1.87 12.47 -9.61
CA GLU A 251 2.62 13.55 -10.27
C GLU A 251 3.87 13.96 -9.48
N GLU A 252 3.75 14.18 -8.17
CA GLU A 252 4.89 14.52 -7.31
C GLU A 252 5.93 13.40 -7.25
N PHE A 253 5.49 12.14 -7.20
CA PHE A 253 6.38 10.98 -7.30
C PHE A 253 7.19 11.01 -8.60
N LEU A 254 6.51 11.19 -9.74
CA LEU A 254 7.13 11.15 -11.06
C LEU A 254 8.06 12.34 -11.28
N LYS A 255 7.69 13.52 -10.78
CA LYS A 255 8.53 14.71 -10.78
C LYS A 255 9.83 14.45 -10.03
N LEU A 256 9.74 13.95 -8.79
CA LEU A 256 10.90 13.63 -7.97
C LEU A 256 11.78 12.56 -8.63
N ALA A 257 11.17 11.56 -9.27
CA ALA A 257 11.88 10.51 -9.97
C ALA A 257 12.66 11.06 -11.18
N LYS A 258 12.01 11.91 -11.99
CA LYS A 258 12.63 12.58 -13.14
C LYS A 258 13.82 13.45 -12.73
N GLU A 259 13.65 14.25 -11.67
CA GLU A 259 14.71 15.11 -11.12
C GLU A 259 15.93 14.31 -10.63
N ASN A 260 15.73 13.02 -10.29
CA ASN A 260 16.78 12.14 -9.77
C ASN A 260 17.23 11.06 -10.76
N GLY A 261 16.77 11.11 -12.02
CA GLY A 261 17.15 10.15 -13.06
C GLY A 261 16.68 8.71 -12.78
N VAL A 262 15.62 8.52 -11.99
CA VAL A 262 15.06 7.21 -11.63
C VAL A 262 14.08 6.76 -12.71
N ARG A 263 14.27 5.53 -13.24
CA ARG A 263 13.32 4.96 -14.21
C ARG A 263 12.10 4.40 -13.50
N VAL A 264 10.91 4.85 -13.87
CA VAL A 264 9.65 4.44 -13.21
C VAL A 264 8.74 3.70 -14.19
N TYR A 265 8.16 2.61 -13.70
CA TYR A 265 7.07 1.88 -14.35
C TYR A 265 5.79 2.07 -13.54
N LEU A 266 4.79 2.76 -14.10
CA LEU A 266 3.43 2.82 -13.55
C LEU A 266 2.64 1.64 -14.10
N ILE A 267 2.33 0.69 -13.23
CA ILE A 267 1.81 -0.61 -13.58
C ILE A 267 0.32 -0.66 -13.20
N TRP A 268 -0.57 -0.81 -14.18
CA TRP A 268 -1.95 -1.22 -13.91
C TRP A 268 -1.95 -2.73 -13.74
N PRO A 269 -2.14 -3.27 -12.52
CA PRO A 269 -2.09 -4.71 -12.31
C PRO A 269 -3.21 -5.40 -13.09
N LYS A 270 -2.91 -6.61 -13.59
CA LYS A 270 -3.93 -7.47 -14.18
C LYS A 270 -4.69 -8.17 -13.06
N VAL A 271 -6.00 -8.14 -13.17
CA VAL A 271 -6.92 -8.78 -12.21
C VAL A 271 -7.82 -9.76 -12.95
N TYR A 272 -8.49 -10.64 -12.22
CA TYR A 272 -9.40 -11.61 -12.82
C TYR A 272 -10.49 -10.89 -13.64
N ASP A 273 -10.79 -11.41 -14.83
CA ASP A 273 -11.69 -10.78 -15.80
C ASP A 273 -13.05 -10.40 -15.19
N GLY A 274 -13.59 -11.28 -14.33
CA GLY A 274 -14.84 -11.01 -13.62
C GLY A 274 -14.78 -9.76 -12.74
N TYR A 275 -13.64 -9.50 -12.08
CA TYR A 275 -13.42 -8.28 -11.30
C TYR A 275 -13.10 -7.09 -12.21
N ARG A 276 -12.23 -7.29 -13.21
CA ARG A 276 -11.82 -6.28 -14.20
C ARG A 276 -12.99 -5.63 -14.93
N GLN A 277 -14.03 -6.41 -15.25
CA GLN A 277 -15.23 -5.88 -15.89
C GLN A 277 -15.84 -4.72 -15.09
N GLY A 278 -15.77 -4.75 -13.76
CA GLY A 278 -16.22 -3.63 -12.92
C GLY A 278 -15.45 -2.33 -13.17
N TYR A 279 -14.17 -2.41 -13.55
CA TYR A 279 -13.42 -1.22 -13.92
C TYR A 279 -13.91 -0.61 -15.24
N PHE A 280 -14.27 -1.45 -16.21
CA PHE A 280 -14.80 -1.01 -17.51
C PHE A 280 -16.24 -0.52 -17.40
N ASP A 281 -17.05 -1.12 -16.52
CA ASP A 281 -18.40 -0.65 -16.23
C ASP A 281 -18.39 0.78 -15.63
N LEU A 282 -17.34 1.11 -14.86
CA LEU A 282 -17.06 2.45 -14.34
C LEU A 282 -16.32 3.36 -15.35
N GLY A 283 -15.97 2.86 -16.53
CA GLY A 283 -15.25 3.59 -17.57
C GLY A 283 -13.82 3.98 -17.20
N LEU A 284 -13.15 3.26 -16.31
CA LEU A 284 -11.81 3.59 -15.81
C LEU A 284 -10.71 3.42 -16.87
N ASP A 285 -10.95 2.60 -17.89
CA ASP A 285 -10.13 2.51 -19.11
C ASP A 285 -10.14 3.81 -19.92
N LYS A 286 -11.16 4.66 -19.76
CA LYS A 286 -11.34 5.92 -20.47
C LYS A 286 -11.11 7.15 -19.60
N SER A 287 -11.36 7.06 -18.30
CA SER A 287 -11.29 8.20 -17.38
C SER A 287 -10.04 8.21 -16.49
N TRP A 288 -9.57 7.04 -16.04
CA TRP A 288 -8.46 6.93 -15.11
C TRP A 288 -7.15 6.57 -15.81
N TRP A 289 -7.12 5.48 -16.58
CA TRP A 289 -5.87 5.00 -17.21
C TRP A 289 -5.25 5.99 -18.20
N PRO A 290 -6.03 6.71 -19.04
CA PRO A 290 -5.45 7.72 -19.92
C PRO A 290 -4.71 8.83 -19.16
N ARG A 291 -5.20 9.22 -17.97
CA ARG A 291 -4.54 10.21 -17.11
C ARG A 291 -3.22 9.68 -16.53
N ILE A 292 -3.19 8.40 -16.14
CA ILE A 292 -1.95 7.75 -15.68
C ILE A 292 -0.92 7.70 -16.82
N ARG A 293 -1.34 7.38 -18.05
CA ARG A 293 -0.46 7.40 -19.23
C ARG A 293 0.06 8.80 -19.55
N GLU A 294 -0.80 9.82 -19.45
CA GLU A 294 -0.42 11.22 -19.64
C GLU A 294 0.65 11.64 -18.62
N LEU A 295 0.43 11.33 -17.34
CA LEU A 295 1.42 11.58 -16.29
C LEU A 295 2.73 10.85 -16.55
N ALA A 296 2.67 9.56 -16.91
CA ALA A 296 3.87 8.80 -17.24
C ALA A 296 4.66 9.45 -18.38
N SER A 297 3.98 9.80 -19.48
CA SER A 297 4.59 10.45 -20.65
C SER A 297 5.21 11.80 -20.31
N LYS A 298 4.47 12.66 -19.59
CA LYS A 298 4.91 14.00 -19.16
C LYS A 298 6.22 13.96 -18.38
N TYR A 299 6.42 12.94 -17.56
CA TYR A 299 7.58 12.80 -16.69
C TYR A 299 8.62 11.77 -17.16
N GLY A 300 8.44 11.17 -18.35
CA GLY A 300 9.40 10.20 -18.91
C GLY A 300 9.39 8.83 -18.21
N ALA A 301 8.30 8.49 -17.52
CA ALA A 301 8.05 7.16 -16.99
C ALA A 301 7.35 6.27 -18.04
N ARG A 302 7.28 4.96 -17.75
CA ARG A 302 6.61 3.97 -18.59
C ARG A 302 5.27 3.58 -17.98
N ALA A 303 4.21 3.65 -18.76
CA ALA A 303 2.91 3.12 -18.35
C ALA A 303 2.77 1.67 -18.84
N ALA A 304 2.54 0.73 -17.93
CA ALA A 304 2.45 -0.69 -18.22
C ALA A 304 1.06 -1.22 -17.85
N ASN A 305 0.17 -1.38 -18.85
CA ASN A 305 -1.12 -2.02 -18.62
C ASN A 305 -0.96 -3.54 -18.65
N MET A 306 -0.83 -4.18 -17.48
CA MET A 306 -0.63 -5.63 -17.45
C MET A 306 -1.86 -6.40 -17.95
N ASN A 307 -3.04 -5.77 -17.98
CA ASN A 307 -4.24 -6.37 -18.56
C ASN A 307 -4.10 -6.66 -20.07
N GLU A 308 -3.26 -5.89 -20.75
CA GLU A 308 -2.97 -6.03 -22.19
C GLU A 308 -1.61 -6.71 -22.43
N LEU A 309 -0.61 -6.40 -21.59
CA LEU A 309 0.77 -6.82 -21.80
C LEU A 309 1.06 -8.25 -21.33
N SER A 310 0.44 -8.70 -20.24
CA SER A 310 0.68 -10.04 -19.68
C SER A 310 -0.32 -11.04 -20.25
N SER A 311 0.22 -12.13 -20.82
CA SER A 311 -0.56 -13.27 -21.31
C SER A 311 -1.01 -14.20 -20.16
N CYS A 312 -0.25 -14.25 -19.05
CA CYS A 312 -0.55 -15.11 -17.92
C CYS A 312 -1.88 -14.77 -17.26
N SER A 313 -2.69 -15.80 -17.01
CA SER A 313 -4.05 -15.68 -16.48
C SER A 313 -4.27 -16.66 -15.33
N LEU A 314 -3.29 -16.77 -14.43
CA LEU A 314 -3.40 -17.49 -13.16
C LEU A 314 -3.62 -16.51 -12.01
N TYR A 315 -4.57 -16.81 -11.14
CA TYR A 315 -5.03 -15.92 -10.08
C TYR A 315 -5.07 -16.65 -8.73
N TYR A 316 -4.55 -16.01 -7.69
CA TYR A 316 -4.68 -16.49 -6.31
C TYR A 316 -6.07 -16.20 -5.75
N ASP A 317 -6.55 -14.99 -6.04
CA ASP A 317 -7.92 -14.53 -5.83
C ASP A 317 -8.29 -13.56 -6.96
N ALA A 318 -9.51 -13.01 -6.96
CA ALA A 318 -9.95 -12.16 -8.06
C ALA A 318 -9.19 -10.82 -8.19
N SER A 319 -8.45 -10.40 -7.16
CA SER A 319 -7.66 -9.17 -7.12
C SER A 319 -6.17 -9.39 -7.41
N HIS A 320 -5.63 -10.56 -7.06
CA HIS A 320 -4.20 -10.86 -7.11
C HIS A 320 -3.89 -11.97 -8.11
N GLN A 321 -3.00 -11.67 -9.06
CA GLN A 321 -2.40 -12.70 -9.89
C GLN A 321 -1.51 -13.64 -9.07
N SER A 322 -1.38 -14.87 -9.56
CA SER A 322 -0.40 -15.83 -9.06
C SER A 322 1.01 -15.25 -9.21
N VAL A 323 1.87 -15.52 -8.23
CA VAL A 323 3.31 -15.17 -8.26
C VAL A 323 3.99 -15.66 -9.54
N ILE A 324 3.52 -16.78 -10.11
CA ILE A 324 4.00 -17.35 -11.38
C ILE A 324 3.82 -16.36 -12.54
N CYS A 325 2.74 -15.57 -12.55
CA CYS A 325 2.52 -14.56 -13.59
C CYS A 325 3.44 -13.33 -13.43
N ILE A 326 4.00 -13.12 -12.24
CA ILE A 326 4.85 -11.96 -11.97
C ILE A 326 6.23 -12.14 -12.61
N GLU A 327 6.67 -13.36 -12.86
CA GLU A 327 7.88 -13.62 -13.65
C GLU A 327 7.77 -13.09 -15.09
N GLU A 328 6.62 -13.30 -15.73
CA GLU A 328 6.34 -12.75 -17.06
C GLU A 328 6.34 -11.21 -17.03
N GLN A 329 5.68 -10.61 -16.03
CA GLN A 329 5.63 -9.16 -15.91
C GLN A 329 7.00 -8.56 -15.67
N ALA A 330 7.76 -9.11 -14.71
CA ALA A 330 9.12 -8.69 -14.42
C ALA A 330 10.01 -8.79 -15.66
N LYS A 331 9.87 -9.86 -16.45
CA LYS A 331 10.57 -10.00 -17.74
C LYS A 331 10.25 -8.84 -18.69
N LEU A 332 8.98 -8.52 -18.91
CA LEU A 332 8.57 -7.43 -19.81
C LEU A 332 9.15 -6.08 -19.37
N LEU A 333 9.10 -5.79 -18.07
CA LEU A 333 9.63 -4.54 -17.51
C LEU A 333 11.16 -4.46 -17.63
N LEU A 334 11.87 -5.58 -17.40
CA LEU A 334 13.33 -5.64 -17.52
C LEU A 334 13.80 -5.60 -18.97
N GLU A 335 13.10 -6.25 -19.89
CA GLU A 335 13.40 -6.15 -21.32
C GLU A 335 13.29 -4.70 -21.82
N ASP A 336 12.31 -3.95 -21.33
CA ASP A 336 12.21 -2.51 -21.58
C ASP A 336 13.34 -1.73 -20.90
N TYR A 337 13.69 -2.08 -19.66
CA TYR A 337 14.81 -1.47 -18.94
C TYR A 337 16.10 -1.54 -19.75
N TYR A 338 16.42 -2.72 -20.29
CA TYR A 338 17.60 -2.97 -21.11
C TYR A 338 17.42 -2.60 -22.59
N SER A 339 16.30 -1.98 -22.98
CA SER A 339 15.98 -1.61 -24.37
C SER A 339 15.99 -2.79 -25.36
N ILE A 340 15.72 -4.00 -24.87
CA ILE A 340 15.54 -5.22 -25.67
C ILE A 340 14.16 -5.19 -26.34
N ARG A 341 13.15 -4.78 -25.57
CA ARG A 341 11.76 -4.63 -26.05
C ARG A 341 11.12 -3.42 -25.37
N ASN A 342 10.79 -2.41 -26.14
CA ASN A 342 10.13 -1.22 -25.60
C ASN A 342 8.67 -1.50 -25.25
N LEU A 343 8.24 -1.03 -24.09
CA LEU A 343 6.82 -0.91 -23.77
C LEU A 343 6.17 0.16 -24.67
N PRO A 344 4.89 -0.02 -25.03
CA PRO A 344 4.15 0.91 -25.86
C PRO A 344 4.00 2.31 -25.24
#